data_AF-A0A3S0B416-F1
#
_entry.id   AF-A0A3S0B416-F1
#
_cell.length_a   1.000
_cell.length_b   1.000
_cell.length_c   1.000
_cell.angle_alpha   90.00
_cell.angle_beta   90.00
_cell.angle_gamma   90.00
#
_symmetry.space_group_name_H-M   'P 1'
#
loop_
_entity.id
_entity.type
_entity.pdbx_description
1 polymer ?
#
loop_
_entity_poly.entity_id
_entity_poly.type
_entity_poly.pdbx_seq_one_letter_code
_entity_poly.pdbx_strand_id
1 'polypeptide(L)' 'AVHNGKAFNIVEIKFDMIGRYLGEFSLTYKHTKHGKAGVGATKGSAHTALK' A
#
# COMPACT_ATOMS: atom_id res chain seq x y z
N ALA A 1 0.42 -1.50 17.95
CA ALA A 1 0.11 -0.95 16.61
C ALA A 1 1.38 -0.31 16.04
N VAL A 2 1.63 -0.45 14.75
CA VAL A 2 2.86 0.02 14.08
C VAL A 2 2.50 1.20 13.18
N HIS A 3 3.26 2.29 13.26
CA HIS A 3 3.02 3.48 12.44
C HIS A 3 3.62 3.31 11.04
N ASN A 4 2.83 3.50 9.99
CA ASN A 4 3.28 3.33 8.60
C ASN A 4 3.60 4.66 7.88
N GLY A 5 3.67 5.76 8.60
CA GLY A 5 3.88 7.11 8.05
C GLY A 5 2.59 7.87 7.76
N LYS A 6 1.43 7.21 7.79
CA LYS A 6 0.11 7.84 7.60
C LYS A 6 -0.91 7.44 8.67
N ALA A 7 -0.86 6.20 9.14
CA ALA A 7 -1.78 5.65 10.12
C ALA A 7 -1.09 4.59 11.00
N PHE A 8 -1.72 4.27 12.12
CA PHE A 8 -1.33 3.15 12.97
C PHE A 8 -2.02 1.87 12.50
N ASN A 9 -1.23 0.91 12.03
CA ASN A 9 -1.72 -0.40 11.62
C ASN A 9 -1.73 -1.36 12.82
N ILE A 10 -2.86 -2.02 13.05
CA ILE A 10 -2.98 -3.06 14.07
C ILE A 10 -2.57 -4.37 13.42
N VAL A 11 -1.42 -4.92 13.85
CA VAL A 11 -0.88 -6.18 13.37
C VAL A 11 -1.10 -7.24 14.44
N GLU A 12 -1.82 -8.30 14.09
CA GLU A 12 -1.92 -9.51 14.89
C GLU A 12 -0.70 -10.40 14.64
N ILE A 13 -0.03 -10.84 15.70
CA ILE A 13 1.25 -11.57 15.62
C ILE A 13 0.96 -13.07 15.70
N LYS A 14 1.38 -13.82 14.66
CA LYS A 14 1.34 -15.29 14.63
C LYS A 14 2.69 -15.87 15.06
N PHE A 15 2.72 -17.16 15.41
CA PHE A 15 3.93 -17.84 15.88
C PHE A 15 5.11 -17.77 14.90
N ASP A 16 4.85 -17.84 13.59
CA ASP A 16 5.89 -17.77 12.53
C ASP A 16 6.53 -16.38 12.37
N MET A 17 6.02 -15.37 13.07
CA MET A 17 6.46 -13.98 12.98
C MET A 17 7.42 -13.61 14.13
N ILE A 18 7.66 -14.53 15.08
CA ILE A 18 8.54 -14.34 16.23
C ILE A 18 10.00 -14.29 15.75
N GLY A 19 10.78 -13.34 16.27
CA GLY A 19 12.19 -13.13 15.90
C GLY A 19 12.42 -12.15 14.75
N ARG A 20 11.36 -11.58 14.17
CA ARG A 20 11.42 -10.51 13.16
C ARG A 20 11.03 -9.16 13.74
N TYR A 21 11.50 -8.08 13.12
CA TYR A 21 11.20 -6.73 13.58
C TYR A 21 9.73 -6.36 13.33
N LEU A 22 9.09 -5.74 14.33
CA LEU A 22 7.69 -5.31 14.24
C LEU A 22 7.42 -4.35 13.06
N GLY A 23 8.44 -3.56 12.68
CA GLY A 23 8.35 -2.63 11.55
C GLY A 23 8.16 -3.32 10.19
N GLU A 24 8.59 -4.57 10.04
CA GLU A 24 8.47 -5.31 8.77
C GLU A 24 7.03 -5.71 8.44
N PHE A 25 6.14 -5.70 9.44
CA PHE A 25 4.75 -6.10 9.28
C PHE A 25 3.83 -4.93 8.91
N SER A 26 4.39 -3.73 8.74
CA SER A 26 3.65 -2.52 8.39
C SER A 26 4.22 -1.90 7.11
N LEU A 27 3.55 -2.16 5.99
CA LEU A 27 3.90 -1.59 4.69
C LEU A 27 3.85 -0.05 4.74
N THR A 28 4.98 0.59 4.42
CA THR A 28 5.13 2.06 4.38
C THR A 28 4.59 2.68 3.10
N TYR A 29 4.26 1.87 2.10
CA TYR A 29 3.75 2.32 0.81
C TYR A 29 2.49 1.56 0.40
N LYS A 30 1.68 2.18 -0.45
CA LYS A 30 0.55 1.53 -1.11
C LYS A 30 1.04 0.83 -2.37
N HIS A 31 0.78 -0.47 -2.49
CA HIS A 31 1.08 -1.20 -3.72
C HIS A 31 0.34 -0.58 -4.92
N THR A 32 1.09 -0.27 -5.98
CA THR A 32 0.56 0.32 -7.21
C THR A 32 0.05 -0.76 -8.14
N LYS A 33 -1.27 -0.91 -8.23
CA LYS A 33 -1.90 -1.67 -9.32
C LYS A 33 -2.15 -0.71 -10.47
N HIS A 34 -1.48 -0.92 -11.60
CA HIS A 34 -1.76 -0.17 -12.83
C HIS A 34 -3.11 -0.63 -13.38
N GLY A 35 -4.13 0.22 -13.24
CA GLY A 35 -5.44 0.01 -13.86
C GLY A 35 -5.41 0.38 -15.35
N LYS A 36 -6.54 0.15 -16.02
CA LYS A 36 -6.76 0.70 -17.38
C LYS A 36 -6.78 2.23 -17.29
N ALA A 37 -6.08 2.91 -18.19
CA ALA A 37 -6.06 4.37 -18.20
C ALA A 37 -7.50 4.92 -18.32
N GLY A 38 -7.83 5.93 -17.52
CA GLY A 38 -9.11 6.65 -17.57
C GLY A 38 -10.13 6.29 -16.47
N VAL A 39 -10.29 5.03 -16.04
CA VAL A 39 -11.33 4.68 -15.04
C VAL A 39 -10.78 4.77 -13.62
N GLY A 40 -11.14 5.84 -12.90
CA GLY A 40 -10.69 6.09 -11.53
C GLY A 40 -9.28 6.67 -11.40
N ALA A 41 -8.71 7.15 -12.50
CA ALA A 41 -7.37 7.72 -12.56
C ALA A 41 -7.31 9.10 -11.86
N THR A 42 -6.25 9.33 -11.07
CA THR A 42 -5.95 10.66 -10.53
C THR A 42 -5.46 11.58 -11.65
N LYS A 43 -5.45 12.91 -11.44
CA LYS A 43 -5.12 13.93 -12.45
C LYS A 43 -3.86 13.63 -13.30
N GLY A 44 -2.86 12.92 -12.77
CA GLY A 44 -1.64 12.56 -13.48
C GLY A 44 -1.71 11.31 -14.38
N SER A 45 -2.78 10.51 -14.31
CA SER A 45 -2.90 9.22 -15.04
C SER A 45 -4.17 9.13 -15.90
N ALA A 46 -4.90 10.23 -16.04
CA ALA A 46 -6.17 10.29 -16.77
C ALA A 46 -5.99 10.37 -18.31
N HIS A 47 -4.77 10.55 -18.82
CA HIS A 47 -4.56 10.74 -20.25
C HIS A 47 -4.57 9.41 -21.01
N THR A 48 -5.74 9.02 -21.50
CA THR A 48 -5.85 8.09 -22.63
C THR A 48 -5.72 8.87 -23.94
N ALA A 49 -4.70 8.55 -24.73
CA ALA A 49 -4.64 8.99 -26.12
C ALA A 49 -5.78 8.29 -26.89
N LEU A 50 -6.90 8.99 -27.04
CA LEU A 50 -7.99 8.55 -27.91
C LEU A 50 -7.52 8.76 -29.36
N LYS A 51 -7.42 7.66 -30.12
CA LYS A 51 -7.53 7.70 -31.57
C LYS A 51 -9.00 7.81 -31.94
#